data_AF-A0A843LCW1-F1
#
_entry.id   AF-A0A843LCW1-F1
#
_cell.length_a   1.000
_cell.length_b   1.000
_cell.length_c   1.000
_cell.angle_alpha   90.00
_cell.angle_beta   90.00
_cell.angle_gamma   90.00
#
_symmetry.space_group_name_H-M   'P 1'
#
loop_
_entity.id
_entity.type
_entity.pdbx_description
1 polymer ?
#
loop_
_entity_poly.entity_id
_entity_poly.type
_entity_poly.pdbx_seq_one_letter_code
_entity_poly.pdbx_strand_id
1 'polypeptide(L)' 'MSSEINKESASHLLHHWIEHNESHSDSFRERAQQIAKVSEKAARDINEAAALMDRCTEMLKKAVRDLQKEER' A
#
# COMPACT_ATOMS: atom_id res chain seq x y z
N MET A 1 -0.61 7.72 24.84
CA MET A 1 0.84 7.92 25.10
C MET A 1 1.51 8.12 23.76
N SER A 2 2.05 9.30 23.49
CA SER A 2 2.82 9.50 22.26
C SER A 2 4.21 8.93 22.49
N SER A 3 4.44 7.70 22.05
CA SER A 3 5.80 7.20 21.91
C SER A 3 6.45 8.03 20.80
N GLU A 4 7.54 8.72 21.09
CA GLU A 4 8.35 9.37 20.06
C GLU A 4 8.69 8.33 18.98
N ILE A 5 8.41 8.68 17.73
CA ILE A 5 8.81 7.85 16.59
C ILE A 5 10.32 8.03 16.44
N ASN A 6 11.06 6.93 16.52
CA ASN A 6 12.46 6.87 16.17
C ASN A 6 12.61 6.21 14.80
N LYS A 7 13.82 6.20 14.25
CA LYS A 7 14.09 5.68 12.91
C LYS A 7 13.68 4.21 12.74
N GLU A 8 13.92 3.38 13.75
CA GLU A 8 13.58 1.95 13.73
C GLU A 8 12.07 1.74 13.75
N SER A 9 11.35 2.44 14.63
CA SER A 9 9.89 2.34 14.70
C SER A 9 9.20 2.94 13.48
N ALA A 10 9.75 4.00 12.88
CA ALA A 10 9.30 4.52 11.59
C ALA A 10 9.50 3.50 10.46
N SER A 11 10.68 2.88 10.39
CA SER A 11 10.98 1.85 9.38
C SER A 11 10.02 0.67 9.51
N HIS A 12 9.82 0.15 10.72
CA HIS A 12 8.91 -0.97 10.96
C HIS A 12 7.45 -0.64 10.58
N LEU A 13 6.98 0.57 10.93
CA LEU A 13 5.66 1.04 10.55
C LEU A 13 5.48 1.08 9.03
N LEU A 14 6.44 1.64 8.30
CA LEU A 14 6.38 1.73 6.84
C LEU A 14 6.39 0.36 6.17
N HIS A 15 7.21 -0.58 6.66
CA HIS A 15 7.20 -1.96 6.14
C HIS A 15 5.83 -2.63 6.37
N HIS A 16 5.23 -2.45 7.54
CA HIS A 16 3.91 -3.00 7.83
C HIS A 16 2.83 -2.43 6.88
N TRP A 17 2.86 -1.12 6.61
CA TRP A 17 1.93 -0.50 5.67
C TRP A 17 2.16 -0.96 4.22
N ILE A 18 3.42 -1.14 3.81
CA ILE A 18 3.75 -1.70 2.49
C ILE A 18 3.14 -3.09 2.32
N GLU A 19 3.39 -4.00 3.28
CA GLU A 19 2.85 -5.36 3.26
C GLU A 19 1.31 -5.36 3.20
N HIS A 20 0.68 -4.52 4.01
CA HIS A 20 -0.78 -4.42 4.05
C HIS A 20 -1.36 -3.89 2.73
N ASN A 21 -0.73 -2.88 2.14
CA ASN A 21 -1.14 -2.33 0.86
C ASN A 21 -0.99 -3.33 -0.29
N GLU A 22 0.10 -4.09 -0.33
CA GLU A 22 0.32 -5.14 -1.34
C GLU A 22 -0.78 -6.22 -1.24
N SER A 23 -1.06 -6.70 -0.02
CA SER A 23 -2.13 -7.66 0.25
C SER A 23 -3.53 -7.14 -0.17
N HIS A 24 -3.83 -5.87 0.14
CA HIS A 24 -5.08 -5.23 -0.28
C HIS A 24 -5.18 -5.07 -1.79
N SER A 25 -4.10 -4.66 -2.44
CA SER A 25 -4.06 -4.47 -3.89
C SER A 25 -4.37 -5.78 -4.63
N ASP A 26 -3.76 -6.89 -4.20
CA ASP A 26 -4.02 -8.22 -4.75
C ASP A 26 -5.46 -8.68 -4.49
N SER A 27 -5.94 -8.52 -3.25
CA SER A 27 -7.31 -8.87 -2.88
C SER A 27 -8.35 -8.07 -3.68
N PHE A 28 -8.10 -6.78 -3.93
CA PHE A 28 -8.98 -5.95 -4.74
C PHE A 28 -9.07 -6.45 -6.17
N ARG A 29 -7.94 -6.82 -6.79
CA ARG A 29 -7.93 -7.39 -8.15
C ARG A 29 -8.69 -8.71 -8.22
N GLU A 30 -8.48 -9.60 -7.24
CA GLU A 30 -9.20 -10.87 -7.18
C GLU A 30 -10.73 -10.64 -7.08
N ARG A 31 -11.15 -9.74 -6.18
CA ARG A 31 -12.57 -9.42 -6.00
C ARG A 31 -13.16 -8.67 -7.19
N ALA A 32 -12.39 -7.82 -7.87
CA ALA A 32 -12.84 -7.15 -9.09
C ALA A 32 -13.24 -8.17 -10.18
N GLN A 33 -12.50 -9.28 -10.33
CA GLN A 33 -12.86 -10.35 -11.28
C GLN A 33 -14.21 -10.99 -10.94
N GLN A 34 -14.50 -11.19 -9.65
CA GLN A 34 -15.77 -11.74 -9.19
C GLN A 34 -16.92 -10.74 -9.39
N ILE A 35 -16.68 -9.47 -9.08
CA ILE A 35 -17.65 -8.38 -9.16
C ILE A 35 -17.97 -8.01 -10.62
N ALA A 36 -17.04 -8.21 -11.56
CA ALA A 36 -17.28 -7.96 -12.98
C ALA A 36 -18.47 -8.77 -13.54
N LYS A 37 -18.77 -9.93 -12.94
CA LYS A 37 -19.93 -10.76 -13.29
C LYS A 37 -21.27 -10.11 -12.92
N VAL A 38 -21.26 -9.13 -12.02
CA VAL A 38 -22.44 -8.41 -11.51
C VAL A 38 -22.48 -6.98 -12.03
N SER A 39 -21.33 -6.28 -12.01
CA SER A 39 -21.19 -4.91 -12.47
C SER A 39 -19.77 -4.66 -12.95
N GLU A 40 -19.62 -4.52 -14.26
CA GLU A 40 -18.33 -4.15 -14.87
C GLU A 40 -17.85 -2.78 -14.40
N LYS A 41 -18.78 -1.83 -14.17
CA LYS A 41 -18.40 -0.49 -13.70
C LYS A 41 -17.79 -0.56 -12.30
N ALA A 42 -18.41 -1.28 -11.37
CA ALA A 42 -17.86 -1.45 -10.03
C ALA A 42 -16.51 -2.19 -10.06
N ALA A 43 -16.36 -3.20 -10.92
CA ALA A 43 -15.08 -3.90 -11.09
C ALA A 43 -13.98 -2.98 -11.64
N ARG A 44 -14.30 -2.05 -12.55
CA ARG A 44 -13.34 -1.03 -13.02
C ARG A 44 -12.90 -0.12 -11.89
N ASP A 45 -13.84 0.40 -11.11
CA ASP A 45 -13.55 1.30 -9.99
C ASP A 45 -12.67 0.61 -8.93
N ILE A 46 -12.89 -0.68 -8.66
CA ILE A 46 -12.06 -1.49 -7.74
C ILE A 46 -10.64 -1.72 -8.28
N ASN A 47 -10.50 -1.98 -9.59
CA ASN A 47 -9.18 -2.10 -10.20
C ASN A 47 -8.42 -0.76 -10.17
N GLU A 48 -9.11 0.37 -10.30
CA GLU A 48 -8.50 1.69 -10.12
C GLU A 48 -8.06 1.90 -8.67
N ALA A 49 -8.85 1.46 -7.68
CA ALA A 49 -8.46 1.48 -6.28
C ALA A 49 -7.19 0.64 -6.01
N ALA A 50 -7.06 -0.54 -6.62
CA ALA A 50 -5.84 -1.34 -6.55
C ALA A 50 -4.62 -0.61 -7.16
N ALA A 51 -4.78 0.04 -8.31
CA ALA A 51 -3.71 0.81 -8.94
C ALA A 51 -3.28 2.03 -8.09
N LEU A 52 -4.23 2.68 -7.43
CA LEU A 52 -3.92 3.75 -6.47
C LEU A 52 -3.17 3.20 -5.25
N MET A 53 -3.54 2.02 -4.77
CA MET A 53 -2.84 1.34 -3.67
C MET A 53 -1.38 1.04 -4.04
N ASP A 54 -1.11 0.55 -5.25
CA ASP A 54 0.27 0.34 -5.73
C ASP A 54 1.08 1.64 -5.71
N ARG A 55 0.48 2.75 -6.18
CA ARG A 55 1.15 4.06 -6.16
C ARG A 55 1.45 4.52 -4.74
N CYS A 56 0.51 4.31 -3.80
CA CYS A 56 0.76 4.55 -2.38
C CYS A 56 1.94 3.71 -1.89
N THR A 57 1.98 2.41 -2.21
CA THR A 57 3.08 1.50 -1.85
C THR A 57 4.42 1.97 -2.37
N GLU A 58 4.51 2.44 -3.62
CA GLU A 58 5.78 2.94 -4.17
C GLU A 58 6.27 4.21 -3.48
N MET A 59 5.36 5.08 -3.04
CA MET A 59 5.71 6.25 -2.22
C MET A 59 6.22 5.83 -0.84
N LEU A 60 5.64 4.79 -0.22
CA LEU A 60 6.12 4.25 1.05
C LEU A 60 7.51 3.60 0.91
N LYS A 61 7.73 2.82 -0.16
CA LYS A 61 9.05 2.25 -0.47
C LYS A 61 10.09 3.36 -0.69
N LYS A 62 9.71 4.48 -1.28
CA LYS A 62 10.58 5.66 -1.39
C LYS A 62 10.90 6.24 -0.01
N ALA A 63 9.92 6.40 0.86
CA ALA A 63 10.14 6.89 2.22
C ALA A 63 11.11 6.00 3.01
N VAL A 64 11.01 4.67 2.89
CA VAL A 64 11.98 3.74 3.48
C VAL A 64 13.41 3.98 2.97
N ARG A 65 13.58 4.19 1.65
CA ARG A 65 14.88 4.51 1.06
C ARG A 65 15.44 5.85 1.55
N ASP A 66 14.58 6.84 1.72
CA ASP A 66 14.99 8.17 2.18
C ASP A 66 15.45 8.11 3.65
N LEU A 67 14.74 7.37 4.51
CA LEU A 67 15.20 7.08 5.89
C LEU A 67 16.58 6.41 5.92
N GLN A 68 16.87 5.50 4.98
CA GLN A 68 18.16 4.81 4.91
C GLN A 68 19.30 5.69 4.38
N LYS A 69 19.00 6.70 3.54
CA LYS A 69 20.01 7.60 2.94
C LYS A 69 20.53 8.66 3.89
N GLU A 70 19.75 9.07 4.89
CA GLU A 70 20.17 10.01 5.95
C GLU A 70 21.29 9.46 6.84
N GLU A 71 21.75 8.23 6.61
CA GLU A 71 22.82 7.55 7.34
C GLU A 71 24.22 7.73 6.72
N ARG A 72 24.34 8.47 5.60
CA ARG A 72 25.60 8.73 4.89
C ARG A 72 26.08 10.17 5.03
#